data_AF-A0A8T5HE29-F1
#
_entry.id   AF-A0A8T5HE29-F1
#
_cell.length_a   1.000
_cell.length_b   1.000
_cell.length_c   1.000
_cell.angle_alpha   90.00
_cell.angle_beta   90.00
_cell.angle_gamma   90.00
#
_symmetry.space_group_name_H-M   'P 1'
#
loop_
_entity.id
_entity.type
_entity.pdbx_description
1 polymer ?
#
loop_
_entity_poly.entity_id
_entity_poly.type
_entity_poly.pdbx_seq_one_letter_code
_entity_poly.pdbx_strand_id
1 'polypeptide(L)'
;MGIPKDGRFGEFGGKYIPETLAPAIEELEKNYLQIRNDKNFKKELGRLLIDYAGRPTPIYFAKNLTKTIGGAKIYLKREDLLHGGAHKINNTLGQALLAKRM
;
A
#
# COMPACT_ATOMS: atom_id res chain seq x y z
N MET A 1 -6.88 -16.76 7.19
CA MET A 1 -5.79 -15.78 7.46
C MET A 1 -6.40 -14.61 8.19
N GLY A 2 -5.95 -14.39 9.43
CA GLY A 2 -6.69 -13.67 10.46
C GLY A 2 -6.74 -12.16 10.25
N ILE A 3 -7.93 -11.60 10.41
CA ILE A 3 -8.10 -10.18 10.69
C ILE A 3 -7.30 -9.90 11.97
N PRO A 4 -6.40 -8.90 12.00
CA PRO A 4 -5.64 -8.59 13.20
C PRO A 4 -6.61 -8.22 14.33
N LYS A 5 -6.39 -8.81 15.51
CA LYS A 5 -7.13 -8.46 16.73
C LYS A 5 -6.32 -7.42 17.48
N ASP A 6 -6.89 -6.23 17.68
CA ASP A 6 -6.22 -5.11 18.38
C ASP A 6 -4.82 -4.78 17.81
N GLY A 7 -4.68 -4.85 16.47
CA GLY A 7 -3.43 -4.61 15.76
C GLY A 7 -2.41 -5.76 15.85
N ARG A 8 -2.76 -6.94 16.40
CA ARG A 8 -1.88 -8.11 16.49
C ARG A 8 -2.19 -9.18 15.46
N PHE A 9 -1.12 -9.77 14.91
CA PHE A 9 -1.12 -11.00 14.12
C PHE A 9 -0.40 -12.10 14.92
N GLY A 10 -1.17 -12.88 15.69
CA GLY A 10 -0.58 -13.81 16.66
C GLY A 10 0.17 -13.04 17.75
N GLU A 11 1.41 -13.41 18.00
CA GLU A 11 2.27 -12.71 18.96
C GLU A 11 2.86 -11.38 18.46
N PHE A 12 2.84 -11.14 17.13
CA PHE A 12 3.47 -9.98 16.50
C PHE A 12 2.50 -8.79 16.33
N GLY A 13 3.04 -7.56 16.34
CA GLY A 13 2.26 -6.33 16.17
C GLY A 13 1.78 -5.74 17.51
N GLY A 14 0.64 -5.06 17.49
CA GLY A 14 0.14 -4.26 18.62
C GLY A 14 0.69 -2.83 18.64
N LYS A 15 0.32 -2.07 19.67
CA LYS A 15 0.68 -0.66 19.83
C LYS A 15 1.54 -0.50 21.10
N TYR A 16 2.86 -0.49 20.94
CA TYR A 16 3.82 -0.22 22.03
C TYR A 16 4.33 1.21 21.87
N ILE A 17 3.52 2.17 22.31
CA ILE A 17 3.74 3.60 22.11
C ILE A 17 3.59 4.35 23.45
N PRO A 18 4.21 5.54 23.59
CA PRO A 18 3.91 6.44 24.71
C PRO A 18 2.43 6.79 24.78
N GLU A 19 1.91 6.97 26.00
CA GLU A 19 0.51 7.36 26.25
C GLU A 19 0.14 8.66 25.52
N THR A 20 1.08 9.58 25.40
CA THR A 20 0.91 10.85 24.67
C THR A 20 0.62 10.68 23.17
N LEU A 21 0.98 9.54 22.57
CA LEU A 21 0.67 9.23 21.17
C LEU A 21 -0.62 8.41 20.99
N ALA A 22 -1.16 7.82 22.07
CA ALA A 22 -2.33 6.95 21.98
C ALA A 22 -3.55 7.63 21.34
N PRO A 23 -3.92 8.88 21.70
CA PRO A 23 -5.08 9.55 21.10
C PRO A 23 -4.97 9.70 19.58
N ALA A 24 -3.79 10.10 19.08
CA ALA A 24 -3.56 10.31 17.65
C ALA A 24 -3.64 8.99 16.85
N ILE A 25 -3.14 7.88 17.43
CA ILE A 25 -3.20 6.56 16.78
C ILE A 25 -4.63 6.01 16.77
N GLU A 26 -5.39 6.21 17.85
CA GLU A 26 -6.81 5.82 17.91
C GLU A 26 -7.66 6.61 16.92
N GLU A 27 -7.43 7.93 16.82
CA GLU A 27 -8.09 8.80 15.85
C GLU A 27 -7.78 8.37 14.41
N LEU A 28 -6.51 8.09 14.11
CA LEU A 28 -6.09 7.59 12.80
C LEU A 28 -6.78 6.28 12.44
N GLU A 29 -6.79 5.31 13.36
CA GLU A 29 -7.43 4.01 13.12
C GLU A 29 -8.94 4.17 12.88
N LYS A 30 -9.63 4.93 13.74
CA LYS A 30 -11.06 5.20 13.63
C LYS A 30 -11.40 5.80 12.26
N ASN A 31 -10.71 6.88 11.88
CA ASN A 31 -10.95 7.55 10.62
C ASN A 31 -10.61 6.67 9.42
N TYR A 32 -9.48 5.96 9.46
CA TYR A 32 -9.11 5.03 8.39
C TYR A 32 -10.17 3.93 8.19
N LEU A 33 -10.67 3.32 9.27
CA LEU A 33 -11.69 2.26 9.19
C LEU A 33 -13.00 2.73 8.56
N GLN A 34 -13.36 4.00 8.75
CA GLN A 34 -14.52 4.63 8.12
C GLN A 34 -14.22 4.98 6.65
N ILE A 35 -13.14 5.72 6.41
CA ILE A 35 -12.78 6.27 5.09
C ILE A 35 -12.41 5.17 4.09
N ARG A 36 -11.80 4.06 4.53
CA ARG A 36 -11.37 2.96 3.63
C ARG A 36 -12.51 2.36 2.81
N ASN A 37 -13.76 2.49 3.26
CA ASN A 37 -14.95 1.97 2.57
C ASN A 37 -15.73 3.04 1.81
N ASP A 38 -15.38 4.31 1.95
CA ASP A 38 -16.00 5.42 1.24
C ASP A 38 -15.75 5.34 -0.28
N LYS A 39 -16.83 5.44 -1.06
CA LYS A 39 -16.78 5.32 -2.53
C LYS A 39 -16.00 6.48 -3.17
N ASN A 40 -16.13 7.69 -2.64
CA ASN A 40 -15.45 8.87 -3.16
C ASN A 40 -13.94 8.79 -2.86
N PHE A 41 -13.54 8.25 -1.71
CA PHE A 41 -12.13 8.01 -1.36
C PHE A 41 -11.50 7.01 -2.32
N LYS A 42 -12.15 5.86 -2.52
CA LYS A 42 -11.68 4.83 -3.45
C LYS A 42 -11.59 5.37 -4.88
N LYS A 43 -12.57 6.17 -5.32
CA LYS A 43 -12.56 6.80 -6.65
C LYS A 43 -11.40 7.77 -6.83
N GLU A 44 -11.17 8.64 -5.85
CA GLU A 44 -10.08 9.61 -5.92
C GLU A 44 -8.70 8.94 -5.83
N LEU A 45 -8.51 8.00 -4.90
CA LEU A 45 -7.27 7.22 -4.83
C LEU A 45 -7.02 6.42 -6.11
N GLY A 46 -8.06 5.79 -6.66
CA GLY A 46 -7.97 5.07 -7.94
C GLY A 46 -7.53 5.97 -9.08
N ARG A 47 -8.11 7.17 -9.19
CA ARG A 47 -7.70 8.18 -10.17
C ARG A 47 -6.24 8.59 -10.00
N LEU A 48 -5.80 8.87 -8.77
CA LEU A 48 -4.39 9.22 -8.49
C LEU A 48 -3.44 8.06 -8.84
N LEU A 49 -3.83 6.82 -8.55
CA LEU A 49 -3.00 5.66 -8.89
C LEU A 49 -2.87 5.46 -10.40
N ILE A 50 -3.92 5.71 -11.18
CA ILE A 50 -3.91 5.57 -12.64
C ILE A 50 -3.22 6.77 -13.28
N ASP A 51 -3.76 7.97 -13.07
CA ASP A 51 -3.40 9.17 -13.83
C ASP A 51 -2.08 9.79 -13.37
N TYR A 52 -1.71 9.62 -12.09
CA TYR A 52 -0.51 10.22 -11.51
C TYR A 52 0.59 9.20 -11.25
N ALA A 53 0.29 8.10 -10.55
CA ALA A 53 1.31 7.10 -10.22
C ALA A 53 1.70 6.21 -11.41
N GLY A 54 0.84 6.08 -12.43
CA GLY A 54 1.09 5.25 -13.61
C GLY A 54 0.71 3.77 -13.46
N ARG A 55 -0.31 3.46 -12.66
CA ARG A 55 -0.85 2.10 -12.54
C ARG A 55 -1.80 1.76 -13.72
N PRO A 56 -1.91 0.47 -14.10
CA PRO A 56 -1.17 -0.67 -13.57
C PRO A 56 0.25 -0.77 -14.15
N THR A 57 1.18 -1.27 -13.34
CA THR A 57 2.53 -1.61 -13.82
C THR A 57 2.54 -2.97 -14.53
N PRO A 58 3.34 -3.13 -15.60
CA PRO A 58 3.40 -4.37 -16.36
C PRO A 58 4.07 -5.53 -15.59
N ILE A 59 3.75 -6.75 -15.99
CA ILE A 59 4.47 -7.98 -15.62
C ILE A 59 5.41 -8.32 -16.78
N TYR A 60 6.70 -8.07 -16.61
CA TYR A 60 7.69 -8.22 -17.68
C TYR A 60 8.34 -9.61 -17.66
N PHE A 61 8.27 -10.35 -18.77
CA PHE A 61 8.98 -11.63 -18.91
C PHE A 61 10.47 -11.41 -19.22
N ALA A 62 11.35 -11.73 -18.27
CA ALA A 62 12.80 -11.53 -18.38
C ALA A 62 13.45 -12.71 -19.12
N LYS A 63 13.33 -12.72 -20.46
CA LYS A 63 13.79 -13.81 -21.34
C LYS A 63 15.25 -14.20 -21.15
N ASN A 64 16.15 -13.22 -21.15
CA ASN A 64 17.59 -13.47 -21.04
C ASN A 64 17.94 -14.04 -19.66
N LEU A 65 17.39 -13.44 -18.59
CA LEU A 65 17.61 -13.93 -17.22
C LEU A 65 17.06 -15.36 -17.02
N THR A 66 15.88 -15.64 -17.59
CA THR A 66 15.31 -16.99 -17.61
C THR A 66 16.25 -17.98 -18.29
N LYS A 67 16.81 -17.62 -19.46
CA LYS A 67 17.79 -18.45 -20.18
C LYS A 67 19.07 -18.66 -19.37
N THR A 68 19.58 -17.61 -18.73
CA THR A 68 20.82 -17.67 -17.94
C THR A 68 20.69 -18.57 -16.72
N ILE A 69 19.54 -18.52 -16.01
CA ILE A 69 19.31 -19.36 -14.82
C ILE A 69 18.96 -20.80 -15.22
N GLY A 70 18.38 -21.03 -16.40
CA GLY A 70 18.11 -22.36 -16.93
C GLY A 70 16.99 -23.13 -16.21
N GLY A 71 16.20 -22.46 -15.37
CA GLY A 71 15.14 -23.06 -14.56
C GLY A 71 13.75 -22.48 -14.87
N ALA A 72 13.06 -22.03 -13.82
CA ALA A 72 11.72 -21.44 -13.94
C ALA A 72 11.70 -20.16 -14.82
N LYS A 73 10.53 -19.84 -15.38
CA LYS A 73 10.30 -18.57 -16.10
C LYS A 73 10.31 -17.41 -15.11
N ILE A 74 11.09 -16.36 -15.42
CA ILE A 74 11.24 -15.20 -14.52
C ILE A 74 10.41 -14.03 -15.04
N TYR A 75 9.52 -13.54 -14.19
CA TYR A 75 8.70 -12.37 -14.43
C TYR A 75 8.96 -11.29 -13.38
N LEU A 76 9.04 -10.04 -13.83
CA LEU A 76 9.26 -8.89 -12.97
C LEU A 76 7.98 -8.06 -12.89
N LYS A 77 7.47 -7.84 -11.68
CA LYS A 77 6.42 -6.84 -11.44
C LYS A 77 7.07 -5.46 -11.43
N ARG A 78 6.81 -4.66 -12.47
CA ARG A 78 7.56 -3.43 -12.75
C ARG A 78 7.13 -2.22 -11.92
N GLU A 79 7.14 -2.33 -10.59
CA GLU A 79 6.85 -1.19 -9.69
C GLU A 79 7.92 -0.09 -9.76
N ASP A 80 9.07 -0.37 -10.37
CA ASP A 80 10.10 0.62 -10.73
C ASP A 80 9.61 1.64 -11.76
N LEU A 81 8.55 1.33 -12.53
CA LEU A 81 7.97 2.23 -13.52
C LEU A 81 6.94 3.21 -12.94
N LEU A 82 6.62 3.12 -11.65
CA LEU A 82 5.74 4.10 -11.02
C LEU A 82 6.42 5.46 -10.97
N HIS A 83 5.61 6.52 -10.94
CA HIS A 83 6.12 7.85 -10.63
C HIS A 83 6.90 7.82 -9.30
N GLY A 84 8.11 8.40 -9.30
CA GLY A 84 9.05 8.31 -8.17
C GLY A 84 9.85 7.02 -8.07
N GLY A 85 9.69 6.07 -8.99
CA GLY A 85 10.56 4.89 -9.16
C GLY A 85 10.41 3.79 -8.11
N ALA A 86 9.38 3.85 -7.26
CA ALA A 86 9.18 2.88 -6.18
C ALA A 86 7.71 2.63 -5.85
N HIS A 87 7.41 1.41 -5.41
CA HIS A 87 6.08 1.01 -4.91
C HIS A 87 5.57 1.82 -3.71
N LYS A 88 6.44 2.62 -3.06
CA LYS A 88 6.09 3.45 -1.89
C LYS A 88 5.01 4.48 -2.22
N ILE A 89 4.96 4.98 -3.47
CA ILE A 89 3.97 5.96 -3.89
C ILE A 89 2.53 5.47 -3.72
N ASN A 90 2.29 4.16 -3.83
CA ASN A 90 0.97 3.57 -3.61
C ASN A 90 0.45 3.87 -2.19
N ASN A 91 1.34 3.78 -1.19
CA ASN A 91 1.02 4.05 0.21
C ASN A 91 0.96 5.55 0.48
N THR A 92 1.94 6.34 0.01
CA THR A 92 2.00 7.77 0.32
C THR A 92 0.83 8.54 -0.26
N LEU A 93 0.34 8.19 -1.47
CA LEU A 93 -0.88 8.77 -2.02
C LEU A 93 -2.10 8.46 -1.14
N GLY A 94 -2.21 7.21 -0.66
CA GLY A 94 -3.30 6.81 0.25
C GLY A 94 -3.26 7.56 1.57
N GLN A 95 -2.09 7.66 2.20
CA GLN A 95 -1.93 8.37 3.48
C GLN A 95 -2.10 9.88 3.34
N ALA A 96 -1.57 10.50 2.28
CA ALA A 96 -1.77 11.93 2.03
C ALA A 96 -3.25 12.25 1.79
N LEU A 97 -3.96 11.39 1.04
CA LEU A 97 -5.39 11.56 0.83
C LEU A 97 -6.20 11.32 2.12
N LEU A 98 -5.79 10.36 2.95
CA LEU A 98 -6.39 10.12 4.26
C LEU A 98 -6.21 11.35 5.17
N ALA A 99 -5.01 11.92 5.25
CA ALA A 99 -4.72 13.11 6.03
C ALA A 99 -5.51 14.34 5.57
N LYS A 100 -5.88 14.43 4.29
CA LYS A 100 -6.75 15.50 3.77
C LYS A 100 -8.22 15.34 4.19
N ARG A 101 -8.64 14.14 4.59
CA ARG A 101 -10.05 13.78 4.87
C ARG A 101 -10.35 13.53 6.34
N MET A 102 -9.33 13.23 7.13
CA MET A 102 -9.36 13.33 8.59
C MET A 102 -9.49 14.79 8.99
#